data_AF-A0A8D9CUD3-F1
#
_entry.id   AF-A0A8D9CUD3-F1
#
_cell.length_a   1.000
_cell.length_b   1.000
_cell.length_c   1.000
_cell.angle_alpha   90.00
_cell.angle_beta   90.00
_cell.angle_gamma   90.00
#
_symmetry.space_group_name_H-M   'P 1'
#
loop_
_entity.id
_entity.type
_entity.pdbx_description
1 polymer ?
#
loop_
_entity_poly.entity_id
_entity_poly.type
_entity_poly.pdbx_seq_one_letter_code
_entity_poly.pdbx_strand_id
1 'polypeptide(L)'
;MRFTGVFSHTGVVNRGNKKHIGLVVDRTTKSFKIVHMVDVGTDYESKYKFEIYGGNSWRRPKTTLTCLSSFPLKTPVYLDGSLHWLRNDGSIVSFNLETEHARLIPISFPRGLV
;
A
#
# COMPACT_ATOMS: atom_id res chain seq x y z
N MET A 1 22.19 5.27 1.43
CA MET A 1 21.34 4.14 1.86
C MET A 1 21.06 3.27 0.64
N ARG A 2 21.47 2.00 0.61
CA ARG A 2 21.25 1.07 -0.53
C ARG A 2 20.22 0.00 -0.13
N PHE A 3 19.19 -0.20 -0.95
CA PHE A 3 18.10 -1.16 -0.74
C PHE A 3 18.34 -2.46 -1.53
N THR A 4 18.09 -3.59 -0.90
CA THR A 4 17.91 -4.90 -1.57
C THR A 4 16.87 -5.69 -0.78
N GLY A 5 15.71 -5.94 -1.40
CA GLY A 5 14.71 -6.91 -0.94
C GLY A 5 13.39 -6.30 -0.43
N VAL A 6 12.42 -6.12 -1.34
CA VAL A 6 10.99 -6.07 -0.99
C VAL A 6 10.40 -7.41 -1.43
N PHE A 7 9.93 -8.21 -0.48
CA PHE A 7 9.19 -9.43 -0.80
C PHE A 7 7.69 -9.09 -0.79
N SER A 8 7.03 -9.22 -1.94
CA SER A 8 5.57 -9.19 -2.02
C SER A 8 5.07 -10.56 -2.48
N HIS A 9 4.28 -11.23 -1.64
CA HIS A 9 3.50 -12.40 -2.06
C HIS A 9 2.09 -11.94 -2.43
N THR A 10 1.79 -11.92 -3.72
CA THR A 10 0.40 -11.83 -4.21
C THR A 10 -0.20 -13.24 -4.15
N GLY A 11 -0.74 -13.62 -2.99
CA GLY A 11 -1.51 -14.85 -2.88
C GLY A 11 -2.86 -14.68 -3.58
N VAL A 12 -3.15 -15.51 -4.58
CA VAL A 12 -4.50 -15.60 -5.17
C VAL A 12 -5.38 -16.32 -4.17
N VAL A 13 -6.24 -15.57 -3.46
CA VAL A 13 -7.29 -16.13 -2.62
C VAL A 13 -8.63 -15.81 -3.28
N ASN A 14 -9.24 -16.85 -3.86
CA ASN A 14 -10.61 -16.97 -4.39
C ASN A 14 -11.50 -15.71 -4.32
N ARG A 15 -11.92 -15.17 -5.48
CA ARG A 15 -13.08 -14.27 -5.73
C ARG A 15 -13.42 -13.22 -4.65
N GLY A 16 -12.44 -12.85 -3.83
CA GLY A 16 -12.58 -12.06 -2.61
C GLY A 16 -11.52 -10.98 -2.59
N ASN A 17 -11.76 -9.97 -1.75
CA ASN A 17 -10.96 -8.75 -1.56
C ASN A 17 -9.47 -8.92 -1.94
N LYS A 18 -8.98 -8.08 -2.87
CA LYS A 18 -7.58 -8.13 -3.31
C LYS A 18 -6.69 -7.65 -2.17
N LYS A 19 -5.59 -8.38 -1.92
CA LYS A 19 -4.70 -8.15 -0.78
C LYS A 19 -3.34 -7.69 -1.28
N HIS A 20 -2.84 -6.61 -0.70
CA HIS A 20 -1.54 -6.02 -1.01
C HIS A 20 -0.73 -5.91 0.28
N ILE A 21 0.43 -6.56 0.31
CA ILE A 21 1.29 -6.61 1.49
C ILE A 21 2.49 -5.71 1.27
N GLY A 22 2.77 -4.85 2.24
CA GLY A 22 4.02 -4.10 2.36
C GLY A 22 4.75 -4.47 3.64
N LEU A 23 6.07 -4.63 3.53
CA LEU A 23 6.97 -4.90 4.65
C LEU A 23 7.86 -3.67 4.88
N VAL A 24 7.96 -3.24 6.13
CA VAL A 24 8.88 -2.19 6.55
C VAL A 24 9.83 -2.79 7.57
N VAL A 25 11.13 -2.62 7.35
CA VAL A 25 12.18 -3.13 8.25
C VAL A 25 13.00 -1.94 8.76
N ASP A 26 13.05 -1.78 10.07
CA ASP A 26 14.00 -0.90 10.73
C ASP A 26 15.35 -1.65 10.81
N ARG A 27 16.34 -1.15 10.08
CA ARG A 27 17.67 -1.78 10.04
C ARG A 27 18.46 -1.59 11.33
N THR A 28 18.15 -0.56 12.11
CA THR A 28 18.82 -0.23 13.37
C THR A 28 18.33 -1.15 14.47
N THR A 29 17.02 -1.24 14.66
CA THR A 29 16.41 -2.08 15.71
C THR A 29 16.20 -3.53 15.28
N LYS A 30 16.37 -3.86 13.99
CA LYS A 30 16.00 -5.14 13.36
C LYS A 30 14.51 -5.48 13.49
N SER A 31 13.70 -4.52 13.92
CA SER A 31 12.26 -4.69 14.00
C SER A 31 11.63 -4.56 12.62
N PHE A 32 10.44 -5.13 12.46
CA PHE A 32 9.67 -4.98 11.24
C PHE A 32 8.20 -4.73 11.55
N LYS A 33 7.52 -4.06 10.62
CA LYS A 33 6.07 -3.91 10.58
C LYS A 33 5.57 -4.42 9.24
N ILE A 34 4.42 -5.09 9.26
CA ILE A 34 3.73 -5.52 8.04
C ILE A 34 2.47 -4.68 7.91
N VAL A 35 2.26 -4.09 6.74
CA VAL A 35 1.00 -3.43 6.38
C VAL A 35 0.30 -4.28 5.34
N HIS A 36 -0.91 -4.68 5.68
CA HIS A 36 -1.80 -5.42 4.82
C HIS A 36 -2.91 -4.47 4.35
N MET A 37 -2.86 -4.08 3.09
CA MET A 37 -3.90 -3.29 2.44
C MET A 37 -4.89 -4.23 1.76
N VAL A 38 -6.16 -4.10 2.14
CA VAL A 38 -7.27 -4.89 1.64
C VAL A 38 -8.14 -4.01 0.77
N ASP A 39 -8.17 -4.30 -0.53
CA ASP A 39 -9.11 -3.70 -1.47
C ASP A 39 -10.47 -4.38 -1.31
N VAL A 40 -11.39 -3.65 -0.69
CA VAL A 40 -12.80 -4.01 -0.49
C VAL A 40 -13.72 -3.22 -1.43
N GLY A 41 -13.14 -2.64 -2.48
CA GLY A 41 -13.85 -1.88 -3.50
C GLY A 41 -14.68 -2.74 -4.45
N THR A 42 -15.28 -2.08 -5.42
CA THR A 42 -16.00 -2.66 -6.56
C THR A 42 -15.14 -2.58 -7.82
N ASP A 43 -15.68 -3.02 -8.96
CA ASP A 43 -15.03 -2.86 -10.26
C ASP A 43 -14.92 -1.39 -10.71
N TYR A 44 -15.69 -0.48 -10.11
CA TYR A 44 -15.73 0.93 -10.48
C TYR A 44 -15.02 1.84 -9.48
N GLU A 45 -14.94 1.43 -8.22
CA GLU A 45 -14.39 2.23 -7.12
C GLU A 45 -13.46 1.35 -6.28
N SER A 46 -12.22 1.79 -6.06
CA SER A 46 -11.35 1.13 -5.09
C SER A 46 -11.61 1.68 -3.69
N LYS A 47 -11.70 0.78 -2.71
CA LYS A 47 -11.80 1.14 -1.29
C LYS A 47 -10.79 0.33 -0.50
N TYR A 48 -9.78 1.00 0.02
CA TYR A 48 -8.68 0.38 0.71
C TYR A 48 -8.84 0.49 2.23
N LYS A 49 -8.81 -0.66 2.90
CA LYS A 49 -8.66 -0.78 4.35
C LYS A 49 -7.26 -1.28 4.68
N PHE A 50 -6.79 -0.98 5.87
CA PHE A 50 -5.43 -1.33 6.29
C PHE A 50 -5.47 -2.16 7.57
N GLU A 51 -4.53 -3.10 7.68
CA GLU A 51 -4.23 -3.86 8.88
C GLU A 51 -2.72 -3.81 9.09
N ILE A 52 -2.28 -3.65 10.34
CA ILE A 52 -0.87 -3.50 10.68
C ILE A 52 -0.47 -4.59 11.68
N TYR A 53 0.60 -5.32 11.36
CA TYR A 53 1.28 -6.18 12.30
C TYR A 53 2.45 -5.44 12.92
N GLY A 54 2.43 -5.31 14.25
CA GLY A 54 3.45 -4.60 15.03
C GLY A 54 4.44 -5.49 15.77
N GLY A 55 4.53 -6.78 15.42
CA GLY A 55 5.45 -7.75 16.04
C GLY A 55 4.78 -8.81 16.93
N ASN A 56 3.63 -8.50 17.54
CA ASN A 56 2.92 -9.44 18.42
C ASN A 56 1.49 -9.74 17.95
N SER A 57 0.80 -8.76 17.39
CA SER A 57 -0.59 -8.90 16.94
C SER A 57 -0.89 -8.01 15.74
N TRP A 58 -1.96 -8.38 15.04
CA TRP A 58 -2.57 -7.56 14.00
C TRP A 58 -3.55 -6.57 14.63
N ARG A 59 -3.58 -5.36 14.11
CA ARG A 59 -4.59 -4.35 14.46
C ARG A 59 -5.11 -3.64 13.21
N ARG A 60 -6.31 -3.09 13.31
CA ARG A 60 -6.97 -2.35 12.23
C ARG A 60 -6.96 -0.86 12.55
N PRO A 61 -6.14 -0.03 11.87
CA PRO A 61 -6.33 1.42 11.88
C PRO A 61 -7.76 1.80 11.43
N LYS A 62 -8.24 2.96 11.90
CA LYS A 62 -9.54 3.51 11.47
C LYS A 62 -9.52 3.99 10.01
N THR A 63 -8.33 4.27 9.49
CA THR A 63 -8.09 4.82 8.16
C THR A 63 -8.67 3.96 7.06
N THR A 64 -9.40 4.61 6.15
CA THR A 64 -9.90 4.04 4.91
C THR A 64 -9.63 5.03 3.79
N LEU A 65 -9.22 4.55 2.62
CA LEU A 65 -9.03 5.38 1.43
C LEU A 65 -10.00 4.92 0.34
N THR A 66 -10.81 5.85 -0.15
CA THR A 66 -11.68 5.65 -1.32
C THR A 66 -11.08 6.33 -2.53
N CYS A 67 -11.08 5.65 -3.68
CA CYS A 67 -10.69 6.17 -4.98
C CYS A 67 -11.82 5.94 -5.98
N LEU A 68 -12.23 6.98 -6.70
CA LEU A 68 -13.36 6.96 -7.65
C LEU A 68 -13.16 6.07 -8.89
N SER A 69 -12.04 5.37 -8.96
CA SER A 69 -11.67 4.47 -10.04
C SER A 69 -11.00 3.22 -9.47
N SER A 70 -11.20 2.08 -10.11
CA SER A 70 -10.52 0.83 -9.75
C SER A 70 -9.33 0.58 -10.68
N PHE A 71 -8.13 0.50 -10.11
CA PHE A 71 -6.92 0.19 -10.88
C PHE A 71 -6.06 -0.83 -10.14
N PRO A 72 -5.47 -1.81 -10.86
CA PRO A 72 -4.53 -2.74 -10.25
C PRO A 72 -3.34 -2.00 -9.62
N LEU A 73 -2.89 -2.52 -8.47
CA LEU A 73 -1.74 -2.01 -7.73
C LEU A 73 -0.50 -2.86 -7.99
N LYS A 74 0.66 -2.21 -8.01
CA LYS A 74 1.97 -2.85 -8.07
C LYS A 74 2.51 -3.15 -6.66
N THR A 75 3.65 -3.84 -6.61
CA THR A 75 4.42 -4.06 -5.37
C THR A 75 4.75 -2.73 -4.69
N PRO A 76 4.59 -2.62 -3.36
CA PRO A 76 4.87 -1.37 -2.67
C PRO A 76 6.36 -1.04 -2.57
N VAL A 77 6.64 0.24 -2.39
CA VAL A 77 7.96 0.76 -2.02
C VAL A 77 7.84 1.48 -0.67
N TYR A 78 8.79 1.24 0.24
CA TYR A 78 8.91 2.02 1.46
C TYR A 78 9.82 3.23 1.24
N LEU A 79 9.28 4.42 1.46
CA LEU A 79 9.99 5.69 1.33
C LEU A 79 9.41 6.70 2.31
N ASP A 80 10.30 7.36 3.06
CA ASP A 80 9.97 8.50 3.92
C ASP A 80 8.81 8.21 4.89
N GLY A 81 8.97 7.17 5.72
CA GLY A 81 7.98 6.79 6.72
C GLY A 81 6.69 6.17 6.17
N SER A 82 6.57 6.01 4.84
CA SER A 82 5.34 5.59 4.18
C SER A 82 5.56 4.41 3.23
N LEU A 83 4.54 3.57 3.10
CA LEU A 83 4.45 2.59 2.01
C LEU A 83 3.66 3.19 0.85
N HIS A 84 4.19 3.02 -0.37
CA HIS A 84 3.64 3.58 -1.60
C HIS A 84 3.33 2.45 -2.58
N TRP A 85 2.08 2.31 -3.00
CA TRP A 85 1.66 1.38 -4.05
C TRP A 85 1.31 2.16 -5.31
N LEU A 86 2.05 1.92 -6.39
CA LEU A 86 1.73 2.47 -7.71
C LEU A 86 0.49 1.80 -8.30
N ARG A 87 -0.49 2.60 -8.72
CA ARG A 87 -1.66 2.15 -9.49
C ARG A 87 -1.33 2.17 -10.98
N ASN A 88 -1.99 1.31 -11.75
CA ASN A 88 -1.79 1.24 -13.21
C ASN A 88 -2.14 2.54 -13.96
N ASP A 89 -2.94 3.44 -13.37
CA ASP A 89 -3.24 4.77 -13.93
C ASP A 89 -2.12 5.80 -13.66
N GLY A 90 -1.04 5.40 -12.99
CA GLY A 90 0.07 6.26 -12.62
C GLY A 90 -0.08 6.94 -11.26
N SER A 91 -1.26 6.93 -10.65
CA SER A 91 -1.45 7.50 -9.31
C SER A 91 -0.84 6.60 -8.22
N ILE A 92 -0.56 7.16 -7.03
CA ILE A 92 0.08 6.42 -5.93
C ILE A 92 -0.83 6.40 -4.71
N VAL A 93 -1.09 5.20 -4.16
CA VAL A 93 -1.65 5.05 -2.82
C VAL A 93 -0.51 5.10 -1.81
N SER A 94 -0.54 6.08 -0.92
CA SER A 94 0.46 6.28 0.13
C SER A 94 -0.18 6.01 1.49
N PHE A 95 0.48 5.20 2.33
CA PHE A 95 0.11 4.96 3.73
C PHE A 95 1.27 5.31 4.64
N ASN A 96 1.10 6.30 5.51
CA ASN A 96 2.12 6.70 6.49
C ASN A 96 2.02 5.81 7.73
N LEU A 97 3.14 5.21 8.17
CA LEU A 97 3.14 4.27 9.29
C LEU A 97 3.11 4.93 10.67
N GLU A 98 3.47 6.20 10.77
CA GLU A 98 3.49 6.95 12.02
C GLU A 98 2.11 7.57 12.31
N THR A 99 1.55 8.27 11.33
CA THR A 99 0.24 8.93 11.45
C THR A 99 -0.93 8.00 11.12
N GLU A 100 -0.65 6.83 10.53
CA GLU A 100 -1.63 5.88 10.00
C GLU A 100 -2.55 6.49 8.95
N HIS A 101 -2.18 7.63 8.36
CA HIS A 101 -2.96 8.31 7.36
C HIS A 101 -2.70 7.73 5.97
N ALA A 102 -3.77 7.56 5.19
CA ALA A 102 -3.72 7.12 3.80
C ALA A 102 -4.14 8.25 2.87
N ARG A 103 -3.46 8.41 1.75
CA ARG A 103 -3.84 9.38 0.71
C ARG A 103 -3.59 8.83 -0.68
N LEU A 104 -4.38 9.32 -1.63
CA LEU A 104 -4.10 9.17 -3.05
C LEU A 104 -3.25 10.37 -3.50
N ILE A 105 -2.09 10.09 -4.08
CA ILE A 105 -1.24 11.09 -4.71
C ILE A 105 -1.52 11.02 -6.22
N PRO A 106 -2.20 12.02 -6.80
CA PRO A 106 -2.37 12.07 -8.25
C PRO A 106 -1.00 12.35 -8.89
N ILE A 107 -0.65 11.56 -9.90
CA ILE A 107 0.45 11.90 -10.78
C ILE A 107 -0.16 12.27 -12.12
N SER A 108 -0.04 13.53 -12.50
CA SER A 108 -0.16 13.90 -13.90
C SER A 108 1.16 13.57 -14.57
N PHE A 109 1.15 12.65 -15.54
CA PHE A 109 2.24 12.63 -16.50
C PHE A 109 2.29 14.01 -17.17
N PRO A 110 3.44 14.69 -17.21
CA PRO A 110 3.57 15.89 -18.02
C PRO A 110 3.14 15.54 -19.44
N ARG A 111 2.11 16.22 -19.95
CA ARG A 111 1.69 16.08 -21.34
C ARG A 111 2.86 16.55 -22.21
N GLY A 112 3.57 15.63 -22.86
CA GLY A 112 4.71 15.96 -23.74
C GLY A 112 5.97 15.10 -23.58
N LEU A 113 5.98 14.10 -22.71
CA LEU A 113 7.05 13.09 -22.66
C LEU A 113 6.63 11.86 -23.49
N VAL A 114 6.57 12.01 -24.81
CA VAL A 114 6.46 10.92 -25.81
C VAL A 114 7.51 11.17 -26.87
#